data_AF-A0AAU7IUP0-F1
#
_entry.id   AF-A0AAU7IUP0-F1
#
_cell.length_a   1.000
_cell.length_b   1.000
_cell.length_c   1.000
_cell.angle_alpha   90.00
_cell.angle_beta   90.00
_cell.angle_gamma   90.00
#
_symmetry.space_group_name_H-M   'P 1'
#
loop_
_entity.id
_entity.type
_entity.pdbx_description
1 polymer ?
#
loop_
_entity_poly.entity_id
_entity_poly.type
_entity_poly.pdbx_seq_one_letter_code
_entity_poly.pdbx_strand_id
1 'polypeptide(L)'
;MAGLTKEQRAQREAEKLAAQQAADKNPAQQEQQQEQQQEQQQEQQQEQQQEQQQEQQQEQQQEQQQEQQQEQQQEQQQEQQQEQQQEQQQEQQQEQQQEQQQEQQQEQQQEQQGIELVVMVRDTPEFPGGPLRADVHPDEVDNWLALDWRLEE
;
A
#
# COMPACT_ATOMS: atom_id res chain seq x y z
N MET A 1 -77.42 -16.60 71.80
CA MET A 1 -76.61 -15.81 70.85
C MET A 1 -75.18 -16.32 70.92
N ALA A 2 -74.70 -16.97 69.87
CA ALA A 2 -73.44 -17.73 69.88
C ALA A 2 -72.25 -16.80 70.12
N GLY A 3 -71.49 -17.06 71.18
CA GLY A 3 -70.22 -16.40 71.45
C GLY A 3 -69.14 -16.92 70.50
N LEU A 4 -68.34 -16.01 69.96
CA LEU A 4 -67.17 -16.31 69.11
C LEU A 4 -66.30 -17.39 69.78
N THR A 5 -65.93 -18.42 69.02
CA THR A 5 -65.10 -19.53 69.49
C THR A 5 -63.69 -19.02 69.85
N LYS A 6 -62.99 -19.72 70.75
CA LYS A 6 -61.64 -19.36 71.20
C LYS A 6 -60.66 -19.16 70.04
N GLU A 7 -60.87 -19.87 68.94
CA GLU A 7 -60.08 -19.80 67.71
C GLU A 7 -60.26 -18.48 66.94
N GLN A 8 -61.48 -17.94 66.87
CA GLN A 8 -61.72 -16.66 66.22
C GLN A 8 -61.13 -15.46 66.99
N ARG A 9 -61.04 -15.57 68.33
CA ARG A 9 -60.30 -14.57 69.13
C ARG A 9 -58.80 -14.63 68.87
N ALA A 10 -58.23 -15.84 68.82
CA ALA A 10 -56.82 -16.03 68.50
C ALA A 10 -56.46 -15.48 67.11
N GLN A 11 -57.31 -15.71 66.10
CA GLN A 11 -57.10 -15.15 64.76
C GLN A 11 -57.17 -13.62 64.76
N ARG A 12 -58.13 -13.02 65.48
CA ARG A 12 -58.22 -11.55 65.58
C ARG A 12 -57.06 -10.93 66.33
N GLU A 13 -56.57 -11.57 67.39
CA GLU A 13 -55.39 -11.10 68.10
C GLU A 13 -54.13 -11.22 67.25
N ALA A 14 -53.99 -12.33 66.51
CA ALA A 14 -52.88 -12.50 65.56
C ALA A 14 -52.93 -11.46 64.43
N GLU A 15 -54.10 -11.19 63.85
CA GLU A 15 -54.29 -10.20 62.80
C GLU A 15 -54.02 -8.78 63.31
N LYS A 16 -54.48 -8.46 64.53
CA LYS A 16 -54.19 -7.16 65.16
C LYS A 16 -52.70 -7.01 65.49
N LEU A 17 -52.03 -8.07 65.94
CA LEU A 17 -50.58 -8.06 66.17
C LEU A 17 -49.80 -7.89 64.87
N ALA A 18 -50.22 -8.58 63.79
CA ALA A 18 -49.61 -8.46 62.48
C ALA A 18 -49.81 -7.06 61.88
N ALA A 19 -51.00 -6.48 62.03
CA ALA A 19 -51.27 -5.10 61.63
C ALA A 19 -50.49 -4.09 62.48
N GLN A 20 -50.29 -4.36 63.77
CA GLN A 20 -49.45 -3.53 64.64
C GLN A 20 -47.97 -3.61 64.23
N GLN A 21 -47.46 -4.79 63.89
CA GLN A 21 -46.08 -4.96 63.38
C GLN A 21 -45.90 -4.36 61.97
N ALA A 22 -46.92 -4.39 61.13
CA ALA A 22 -46.92 -3.69 59.84
C ALA A 22 -46.96 -2.17 60.02
N ALA A 23 -47.58 -1.65 61.08
CA ALA A 23 -47.57 -0.24 61.44
C ALA A 23 -46.26 0.21 62.14
N ASP A 24 -45.51 -0.73 62.73
CA ASP A 24 -44.20 -0.48 63.35
C ASP A 24 -43.06 -0.47 62.32
N LYS A 25 -43.27 -1.04 61.13
CA LYS A 25 -42.51 -0.66 59.93
C LYS A 25 -42.87 0.79 59.60
N ASN A 26 -42.11 1.71 60.19
CA ASN A 26 -42.28 3.13 60.00
C ASN A 26 -42.28 3.42 58.48
N PRO A 27 -43.34 4.01 57.91
CA PRO A 27 -43.39 4.32 56.47
C PRO A 27 -42.18 5.13 56.01
N ALA A 28 -41.61 5.96 56.90
CA ALA A 28 -40.37 6.68 56.66
C ALA A 28 -39.16 5.76 56.38
N GLN A 29 -39.03 4.60 57.04
CA GLN A 29 -37.97 3.64 56.72
C GLN A 29 -38.22 2.92 55.39
N GLN A 30 -39.48 2.72 55.00
CA GLN A 30 -39.82 2.07 53.74
C GLN A 30 -39.59 3.01 52.55
N GLU A 31 -39.94 4.29 52.67
CA GLU A 31 -39.60 5.34 51.70
C GLU A 31 -38.08 5.49 51.56
N GLN A 32 -37.34 5.54 52.67
CA GLN A 32 -35.89 5.67 52.64
C GLN A 32 -35.21 4.46 51.98
N GLN A 33 -35.74 3.25 52.15
CA GLN A 33 -35.26 2.04 51.46
C GLN A 33 -35.58 2.08 49.95
N GLN A 34 -36.72 2.65 49.58
CA GLN A 34 -37.16 2.79 48.20
C GLN A 34 -36.36 3.87 47.45
N GLU A 35 -36.10 5.01 48.09
CA GLU A 35 -35.21 6.05 47.58
C GLU A 35 -33.80 5.51 47.37
N GLN A 36 -33.22 4.82 48.36
CA GLN A 36 -31.87 4.25 48.23
C GLN A 36 -31.77 3.23 47.09
N GLN A 37 -32.83 2.46 46.86
CA GLN A 37 -32.90 1.50 45.76
C GLN A 37 -33.07 2.19 44.39
N GLN A 38 -33.77 3.32 44.35
CA GLN A 38 -33.92 4.15 43.15
C GLN A 38 -32.63 4.91 42.81
N GLU A 39 -31.94 5.42 43.83
CA GLU A 39 -30.64 6.11 43.69
C GLU A 39 -29.58 5.14 43.17
N GLN A 40 -29.50 3.93 43.73
CA GLN A 40 -28.58 2.88 43.25
C GLN A 40 -28.86 2.48 41.80
N GLN A 41 -30.14 2.45 41.39
CA GLN A 41 -30.53 2.14 40.02
C GLN A 41 -30.19 3.29 39.04
N GLN A 42 -30.29 4.54 39.50
CA GLN A 42 -29.90 5.72 38.74
C GLN A 42 -28.37 5.82 38.61
N GLU A 43 -27.63 5.53 39.68
CA GLU A 43 -26.16 5.52 39.69
C GLU A 43 -25.63 4.44 38.73
N GLN A 44 -26.19 3.23 38.77
CA GLN A 44 -25.82 2.16 37.84
C GLN A 44 -26.09 2.52 36.37
N GLN A 45 -27.17 3.26 36.10
CA GLN A 45 -27.50 3.72 34.76
C GLN A 45 -26.55 4.84 34.29
N GLN A 46 -26.11 5.71 35.20
CA GLN A 46 -25.14 6.75 34.92
C GLN A 46 -23.74 6.18 34.70
N GLU A 47 -23.33 5.19 35.50
CA GLU A 47 -22.06 4.50 35.37
C GLU A 47 -21.97 3.75 34.02
N GLN A 48 -23.03 3.03 33.63
CA GLN A 48 -23.10 2.37 32.33
C GLN A 48 -23.01 3.37 31.16
N GLN A 49 -23.61 4.55 31.29
CA GLN A 49 -23.54 5.58 30.27
C GLN A 49 -22.14 6.21 30.18
N GLN A 50 -21.45 6.36 31.32
CA GLN A 50 -20.08 6.85 31.38
C GLN A 50 -19.08 5.82 30.81
N GLU A 51 -19.27 4.53 31.13
CA GLU A 51 -18.46 3.44 30.61
C GLU A 51 -18.60 3.32 29.09
N GLN A 52 -19.82 3.40 28.56
CA GLN A 52 -20.05 3.40 27.11
C GLN A 52 -19.39 4.60 26.42
N GLN A 53 -19.38 5.77 27.04
CA GLN A 53 -18.74 6.96 26.50
C GLN A 53 -17.20 6.84 26.52
N GLN A 54 -16.65 6.21 27.56
CA GLN A 54 -15.22 5.93 27.66
C GLN A 54 -14.78 4.87 26.65
N GLU A 55 -15.57 3.81 26.46
CA GLU A 55 -15.31 2.75 25.48
C GLU A 55 -15.33 3.32 24.06
N GLN A 56 -16.31 4.15 23.73
CA GLN A 56 -16.38 4.81 22.41
C GLN A 56 -15.17 5.74 22.16
N GLN A 57 -14.69 6.43 23.20
CA GLN A 57 -13.50 7.28 23.08
C GLN A 57 -12.22 6.46 22.91
N GLN A 58 -12.13 5.31 23.58
CA GLN A 58 -11.01 4.37 23.44
C GLN A 58 -11.00 3.70 22.06
N GLU A 59 -12.16 3.30 21.55
CA GLU A 59 -12.32 2.71 20.22
C GLU A 59 -11.92 3.71 19.13
N GLN A 60 -12.39 4.96 19.22
CA GLN A 60 -12.00 6.02 18.28
C GLN A 60 -10.48 6.29 18.29
N GLN A 61 -9.84 6.25 19.48
CA GLN A 61 -8.39 6.42 19.59
C GLN A 61 -7.62 5.23 19.00
N GLN A 62 -8.14 4.02 19.17
CA GLN A 62 -7.56 2.81 18.57
C GLN A 62 -7.72 2.80 17.04
N GLU A 63 -8.88 3.21 16.54
CA GLU A 63 -9.15 3.31 15.10
C GLU A 63 -8.24 4.36 14.45
N GLN A 64 -8.08 5.53 15.06
CA GLN A 64 -7.14 6.56 14.57
C GLN A 64 -5.69 6.08 14.54
N GLN A 65 -5.26 5.29 15.53
CA GLN A 65 -3.91 4.73 15.58
C GLN A 65 -3.73 3.65 14.50
N GLN A 66 -4.75 2.84 14.24
CA GLN A 66 -4.75 1.84 13.18
C GLN A 66 -4.73 2.49 11.79
N GLU A 67 -5.52 3.55 11.58
CA GLU A 67 -5.58 4.30 10.34
C GLU A 67 -4.23 4.96 10.04
N GLN A 68 -3.60 5.59 11.03
CA GLN A 68 -2.27 6.18 10.88
C GLN A 68 -1.20 5.14 10.51
N GLN A 69 -1.27 3.94 11.09
CA GLN A 69 -0.36 2.85 10.77
C GLN A 69 -0.59 2.30 9.35
N GLN A 70 -1.84 2.24 8.92
CA GLN A 70 -2.21 1.84 7.56
C GLN A 70 -1.77 2.87 6.53
N GLU A 71 -1.96 4.16 6.81
CA GLU A 71 -1.54 5.27 5.95
C GLU A 71 -0.02 5.29 5.78
N GLN A 72 0.74 5.13 6.88
CA GLN A 72 2.21 5.04 6.81
C GLN A 72 2.68 3.84 5.98
N GLN A 73 2.01 2.69 6.07
CA GLN A 73 2.35 1.51 5.28
C GLN A 73 2.01 1.72 3.79
N GLN A 74 0.91 2.41 3.49
CA GLN A 74 0.52 2.76 2.13
C GLN A 74 1.49 3.79 1.51
N GLU A 75 1.90 4.80 2.28
CA GLU A 75 2.85 5.82 1.84
C GLU A 75 4.22 5.19 1.53
N GLN A 76 4.72 4.30 2.40
CA GLN A 76 5.97 3.58 2.15
C GLN A 76 5.90 2.70 0.88
N GLN A 77 4.76 2.06 0.62
CA GLN A 77 4.57 1.26 -0.59
C GLN A 77 4.51 2.15 -1.85
N GLN A 78 3.89 3.32 -1.75
CA GLN A 78 3.83 4.29 -2.84
C GLN A 78 5.21 4.89 -3.13
N GLU A 79 5.98 5.22 -2.09
CA GLU A 79 7.33 5.76 -2.21
C GLU A 79 8.27 4.75 -2.87
N GLN A 80 8.21 3.47 -2.45
CA GLN A 80 8.99 2.40 -3.08
C GLN A 80 8.63 2.20 -4.57
N GLN A 81 7.35 2.31 -4.93
CA GLN A 81 6.92 2.20 -6.32
C GLN A 81 7.38 3.41 -7.15
N GLN A 82 7.37 4.61 -6.56
CA GLN A 82 7.87 5.83 -7.20
C GLN A 82 9.39 5.78 -7.40
N GLU A 83 10.13 5.30 -6.40
CA GLU A 83 11.59 5.15 -6.46
C GLU A 83 11.99 4.15 -7.54
N GLN A 84 11.32 2.99 -7.61
CA GLN A 84 11.57 2.00 -8.67
C GLN A 84 11.28 2.56 -10.07
N GLN A 85 10.23 3.38 -10.23
CA GLN A 85 9.93 4.02 -11.51
C GLN A 85 10.97 5.09 -11.88
N GLN A 86 11.47 5.84 -10.90
CA GLN A 86 12.53 6.82 -11.10
C GLN A 86 13.86 6.14 -11.45
N GLU A 87 14.20 5.05 -10.78
CA GLU A 87 15.41 4.27 -11.04
C GLU A 87 15.39 3.69 -12.45
N GLN A 88 14.27 3.08 -12.88
CA GLN A 88 14.12 2.58 -14.24
C GLN A 88 14.25 3.68 -15.31
N GLN A 89 13.73 4.89 -15.03
CA GLN A 89 13.85 6.01 -15.95
C GLN A 89 15.29 6.54 -16.02
N GLN A 90 16.02 6.53 -14.90
CA GLN A 90 17.43 6.89 -14.84
C GLN A 90 18.31 5.85 -15.56
N GLU A 91 18.02 4.56 -15.38
CA GLU A 91 18.73 3.45 -16.04
C GLU A 91 18.56 3.55 -17.56
N GLN A 92 17.33 3.77 -18.04
CA GLN A 92 17.06 3.95 -19.47
C GLN A 92 17.77 5.18 -20.07
N GLN A 93 17.86 6.27 -19.31
CA GLN A 93 18.58 7.46 -19.74
C GLN A 93 20.10 7.23 -19.77
N GLN A 94 20.63 6.43 -18.84
CA GLN A 94 22.04 6.05 -18.80
C GLN A 94 22.39 5.08 -19.95
N GLU A 95 21.55 4.08 -20.22
CA GLU A 95 21.69 3.18 -21.38
C GLU A 95 21.71 3.98 -22.68
N GLN A 96 20.76 4.88 -22.90
CA GLN A 96 20.70 5.68 -24.12
C GLN A 96 21.97 6.55 -24.30
N GLN A 97 22.51 7.08 -23.20
CA GLN A 97 23.74 7.87 -23.25
C GLN A 97 24.98 7.01 -23.51
N GLN A 98 25.00 5.77 -23.01
CA GLN A 98 26.06 4.80 -23.28
C GLN A 98 26.02 4.28 -24.72
N GLU A 99 24.82 4.00 -25.24
CA GLU A 99 24.59 3.56 -26.62
C GLU A 99 25.06 4.63 -27.60
N GLN A 100 24.70 5.90 -27.36
CA GLN A 100 25.14 7.02 -28.19
C GLN A 100 26.67 7.22 -28.16
N GLN A 101 27.32 6.98 -27.02
CA GLN A 101 28.79 7.00 -26.92
C GLN A 101 29.43 5.84 -27.70
N GLN A 102 28.79 4.68 -27.68
CA GLN A 102 29.27 3.49 -28.39
C GLN A 102 29.11 3.63 -29.90
N GLU A 103 27.97 4.16 -30.37
CA GLU A 103 27.76 4.54 -31.78
C GLU A 103 28.83 5.53 -32.23
N GLN A 104 29.09 6.58 -31.45
CA GLN A 104 30.09 7.59 -31.81
C GLN A 104 31.52 7.02 -31.88
N GLN A 105 31.86 6.06 -31.01
CA GLN A 105 33.12 5.31 -31.10
C GLN A 105 33.17 4.39 -32.32
N GLN A 106 32.04 3.77 -32.67
CA GLN A 106 31.94 2.88 -33.82
C GLN A 106 32.00 3.68 -35.14
N GLU A 107 31.37 4.85 -35.21
CA GLU A 107 31.53 5.83 -36.29
C GLU A 107 32.98 6.27 -36.39
N GLN A 108 33.66 6.64 -35.29
CA GLN A 108 35.07 7.02 -35.35
C GLN A 108 35.99 5.88 -35.82
N GLN A 109 35.68 4.63 -35.45
CA GLN A 109 36.37 3.46 -35.99
C GLN A 109 36.04 3.24 -37.46
N GLN A 110 34.80 3.44 -37.90
CA GLN A 110 34.43 3.39 -39.33
C GLN A 110 34.93 4.59 -40.12
N GLU A 111 35.28 5.72 -39.50
CA GLU A 111 35.92 6.86 -40.18
C GLU A 111 37.43 6.63 -40.28
N GLN A 112 38.07 6.05 -39.26
CA GLN A 112 39.49 5.65 -39.31
C GLN A 112 39.73 4.40 -40.15
N GLN A 113 38.81 3.45 -40.12
CA GLN A 113 38.73 2.30 -41.02
C GLN A 113 37.76 2.60 -42.16
N GLY A 114 37.47 3.88 -42.41
CA GLY A 114 36.72 4.32 -43.58
C GLY A 114 37.47 3.70 -44.71
N ILE A 115 36.90 2.61 -45.22
CA ILE A 115 37.59 1.76 -46.16
C ILE A 115 37.93 2.73 -47.25
N GLU A 116 39.21 3.11 -47.35
CA GLU A 116 39.71 3.89 -48.46
C GLU A 116 39.59 2.92 -49.62
N LEU A 117 38.36 2.74 -50.11
CA LEU A 117 38.05 1.83 -51.18
C LEU A 117 38.80 2.41 -52.35
N VAL A 118 39.88 1.74 -52.67
CA VAL A 118 40.73 2.10 -53.76
C VAL A 118 39.95 1.71 -55.01
N VAL A 119 39.68 2.68 -55.86
CA VAL A 119 39.01 2.40 -57.12
C VAL A 119 40.02 1.69 -58.02
N MET A 120 39.74 0.43 -58.34
CA MET A 120 40.54 -0.36 -59.29
C MET A 120 39.83 -0.39 -60.64
N VAL A 121 40.60 -0.12 -61.70
CA VAL A 121 40.13 0.05 -63.08
C VAL A 121 40.92 -0.88 -63.99
N ARG A 122 40.26 -1.41 -65.03
CA ARG A 122 40.93 -2.13 -66.12
C ARG A 122 40.38 -1.71 -67.47
N ASP A 123 41.21 -1.83 -68.50
CA ASP A 123 40.84 -1.43 -69.87
C ASP A 123 40.04 -2.50 -70.62
N THR A 124 40.24 -3.79 -70.29
CA THR A 124 39.57 -4.91 -70.96
C THR A 124 38.80 -5.75 -69.95
N PRO A 125 37.50 -6.01 -70.15
CA PRO A 125 36.76 -6.82 -69.22
C PRO A 125 37.14 -8.30 -69.43
N GLU A 126 37.47 -9.01 -68.35
CA GLU A 126 37.85 -10.44 -68.34
C GLU A 126 36.76 -11.35 -68.93
N PHE A 127 35.52 -10.88 -68.94
CA PHE A 127 34.44 -11.47 -69.71
C PHE A 127 33.68 -10.37 -70.49
N PRO A 128 33.16 -10.67 -71.69
CA PRO A 128 32.46 -9.68 -72.50
C PRO A 128 31.27 -9.09 -71.74
N GLY A 129 31.31 -7.77 -71.49
CA GLY A 129 30.31 -7.03 -70.71
C GLY A 129 30.59 -6.92 -69.21
N GLY A 130 31.76 -7.36 -68.73
CA GLY A 130 32.15 -7.25 -67.33
C GLY A 130 32.47 -5.82 -66.87
N PRO A 131 32.51 -5.57 -65.54
CA PRO A 131 32.85 -4.27 -64.99
C PRO A 131 34.30 -3.91 -65.31
N LEU A 132 34.50 -2.62 -65.57
CA LEU A 132 35.82 -2.00 -65.79
C LEU A 132 36.31 -1.22 -64.56
N ARG A 133 35.45 -1.03 -63.55
CA ARG A 133 35.72 -0.33 -62.31
C ARG A 133 35.14 -1.11 -61.14
N ALA A 134 35.86 -1.15 -60.02
CA ALA A 134 35.41 -1.73 -58.77
C ALA A 134 35.99 -0.95 -57.59
N ASP A 135 35.15 -0.67 -56.59
CA ASP A 135 35.58 -0.13 -55.30
C ASP A 135 36.11 -1.30 -54.46
N VAL A 136 37.42 -1.36 -54.21
CA VAL A 136 38.05 -2.51 -53.55
C VAL A 136 38.76 -2.10 -52.27
N HIS A 137 38.78 -3.01 -51.30
CA HIS A 137 39.47 -2.78 -50.03
C HIS A 137 40.99 -2.69 -50.26
N PRO A 138 41.73 -1.80 -49.57
CA PRO A 138 43.18 -1.64 -49.73
C PRO A 138 43.96 -2.94 -49.52
N ASP A 139 43.53 -3.78 -48.56
CA ASP A 139 44.12 -5.11 -48.33
C ASP A 139 43.98 -6.09 -49.51
N GLU A 140 43.02 -5.85 -50.41
CA GLU A 140 42.80 -6.68 -51.59
C GLU A 140 43.48 -6.10 -52.84
N VAL A 141 43.96 -4.85 -52.81
CA VAL A 141 44.54 -4.16 -53.98
C VAL A 141 45.62 -4.99 -54.67
N ASP A 142 46.53 -5.63 -53.92
CA ASP A 142 47.56 -6.50 -54.49
C ASP A 142 47.00 -7.71 -55.27
N ASN A 143 45.90 -8.28 -54.79
CA ASN A 143 45.22 -9.37 -55.48
C ASN A 143 44.57 -8.87 -56.78
N TRP A 144 44.00 -7.68 -56.78
CA TRP A 144 43.42 -7.06 -57.97
C TRP A 144 44.49 -6.61 -58.98
N LEU A 145 45.63 -6.08 -58.51
CA LEU A 145 46.81 -5.78 -59.35
C LEU A 145 47.34 -7.03 -60.05
N ALA A 146 47.36 -8.18 -59.36
CA ALA A 146 47.77 -9.46 -59.95
C ALA A 146 46.80 -9.96 -61.05
N LEU A 147 45.57 -9.45 -61.08
CA LEU A 147 44.54 -9.72 -62.08
C LEU A 147 44.49 -8.65 -63.20
N ASP A 148 45.57 -7.89 -63.40
CA ASP A 148 45.71 -6.84 -64.43
C ASP A 148 44.78 -5.62 -64.22
N TRP A 149 44.20 -5.47 -63.03
CA TRP A 149 43.54 -4.23 -62.63
C TRP A 149 44.58 -3.19 -62.20
N ARG A 150 44.24 -1.90 -62.28
CA ARG A 150 45.12 -0.77 -61.96
C ARG A 150 44.42 0.24 -61.05
N LEU A 151 45.17 0.95 -60.22
CA LEU A 151 44.65 2.06 -59.44
C LEU A 151 44.09 3.16 -60.35
N GLU A 152 42.91 3.70 -60.04
CA GLU A 152 42.53 5.03 -60.53
C GLU A 152 43.33 6.07 -59.72
N GLU A 153 44.30 6.74 -60.37
CA GLU A 153 45.02 7.90 -59.79
C GLU A 153 44.19 9.18 -59.80
#